data_AF-A0A6V7WGN3-F1
#
_entry.id   AF-A0A6V7WGN3-F1
#
_cell.length_a   1.000
_cell.length_b   1.000
_cell.length_c   1.000
_cell.angle_alpha   90.00
_cell.angle_beta   90.00
_cell.angle_gamma   90.00
#
_symmetry.space_group_name_H-M   'P 1'
#
loop_
_entity.id
_entity.type
_entity.pdbx_description
1 polymer ?
#
loop_
_entity_poly.entity_id
_entity_poly.type
_entity_poly.pdbx_seq_one_letter_code
_entity_poly.pdbx_strand_id
1 'polypeptide(L)'
;MAEEYAPMEILGPVNESDGRILLLERSGRFNLEQMVKSIRYSSFMLNRFRLMERIMKEIRLSEERTGKRQSAILLLDLDGMYFHTGLISFITGVLRL
;
A
#
# COMPACT_ATOMS: atom_id res chain seq x y z
N MET A 1 -14.32 0.39 -7.57
CA MET A 1 -14.19 -0.52 -6.39
C MET A 1 -12.95 -0.11 -5.59
N ALA A 2 -12.75 -0.51 -4.33
CA ALA A 2 -11.73 0.11 -3.45
C ALA A 2 -10.28 0.16 -3.99
N GLU A 3 -9.95 -0.62 -5.01
CA GLU A 3 -8.69 -0.57 -5.79
C GLU A 3 -8.49 0.76 -6.54
N GLU A 4 -9.55 1.49 -6.89
CA GLU A 4 -9.48 2.82 -7.54
C GLU A 4 -8.94 3.91 -6.61
N TYR A 5 -9.08 3.71 -5.29
CA TYR A 5 -8.76 4.72 -4.30
C TYR A 5 -7.37 4.55 -3.70
N ALA A 6 -6.84 3.31 -3.72
CA ALA A 6 -5.52 2.99 -3.23
C ALA A 6 -4.81 1.89 -4.05
N PRO A 7 -4.49 2.15 -5.34
CA PRO A 7 -3.85 1.15 -6.17
C PRO A 7 -2.42 0.88 -5.68
N MET A 8 -2.20 -0.35 -5.24
CA MET A 8 -0.87 -0.92 -5.07
C MET A 8 -0.63 -1.99 -6.13
N GLU A 9 0.53 -1.91 -6.75
CA GLU A 9 0.96 -2.74 -7.86
C GLU A 9 2.17 -3.60 -7.45
N ILE A 10 2.19 -4.86 -7.87
CA ILE A 10 3.37 -5.73 -7.73
C ILE A 10 4.19 -5.55 -9.01
N LEU A 11 5.35 -4.89 -8.91
CA LEU A 11 6.22 -4.65 -10.06
C LEU A 11 7.15 -5.84 -10.36
N GLY A 12 7.35 -6.74 -9.39
CA GLY A 12 8.20 -7.91 -9.52
C GLY A 12 9.57 -7.73 -8.87
N PRO A 13 10.57 -8.58 -9.20
CA PRO A 13 11.87 -8.55 -8.54
C PRO A 13 12.63 -7.23 -8.78
N VAL A 14 13.25 -6.68 -7.73
CA VAL A 14 14.13 -5.49 -7.82
C VAL A 14 15.34 -5.78 -8.70
N ASN A 15 15.94 -6.96 -8.51
CA ASN A 15 16.90 -7.56 -9.43
C ASN A 15 16.89 -9.09 -9.27
N GLU A 16 17.52 -9.82 -10.19
CA GLU A 16 17.50 -11.29 -10.23
C GLU A 16 18.14 -11.99 -9.01
N SER A 17 18.98 -11.28 -8.25
CA SER A 17 19.85 -11.86 -7.21
C SER A 17 19.48 -11.48 -5.77
N ASP A 18 18.73 -10.40 -5.60
CA ASP A 18 18.55 -9.66 -4.35
C ASP A 18 17.36 -10.17 -3.53
N GLY A 19 16.47 -10.94 -4.15
CA GLY A 19 15.38 -11.62 -3.47
C GLY A 19 14.28 -10.70 -2.94
N ARG A 20 14.23 -9.46 -3.43
CA ARG A 20 13.25 -8.45 -3.04
C ARG A 20 12.27 -8.22 -4.18
N ILE A 21 10.98 -8.28 -3.87
CA ILE A 21 9.88 -7.96 -4.78
C ILE A 21 9.46 -6.52 -4.53
N LEU A 22 9.46 -5.70 -5.56
CA LEU A 22 9.04 -4.31 -5.50
C LEU A 22 7.52 -4.20 -5.60
N LEU A 23 6.96 -3.48 -4.64
CA LEU A 23 5.58 -3.03 -4.61
C LEU A 23 5.57 -1.52 -4.82
N LEU A 24 4.65 -1.02 -5.64
CA LEU A 24 4.44 0.41 -5.84
C LEU A 24 3.07 0.80 -5.33
N GLU A 25 2.99 1.79 -4.46
CA GLU A 25 1.74 2.44 -4.05
C GLU A 25 1.82 3.94 -4.35
N ARG A 26 0.91 4.45 -5.19
CA ARG A 26 0.87 5.87 -5.58
C ARG A 26 -0.03 6.68 -4.64
N SER A 27 0.34 6.71 -3.36
CA SER A 27 -0.46 7.28 -2.28
C SER A 27 -0.73 8.77 -2.43
N GLY A 28 0.16 9.54 -3.07
CA GLY A 28 -0.06 10.96 -3.32
C GLY A 28 -1.20 11.28 -4.29
N ARG A 29 -1.69 10.27 -5.03
CA ARG A 29 -2.87 10.39 -5.93
C ARG A 29 -4.18 9.97 -5.26
N PHE A 30 -4.16 9.63 -3.96
CA PHE A 30 -5.35 9.16 -3.26
C PHE A 30 -6.30 10.33 -2.97
N ASN A 31 -7.55 10.20 -3.40
CA ASN A 31 -8.61 11.09 -2.96
C ASN A 31 -9.12 10.62 -1.58
N LEU A 32 -8.40 10.99 -0.52
CA LEU A 32 -8.71 10.66 0.87
C LEU A 32 -10.14 11.06 1.25
N GLU A 33 -10.61 12.23 0.80
CA GLU A 33 -11.98 12.67 1.08
C GLU A 33 -13.02 11.72 0.50
N GLN A 34 -12.87 11.33 -0.76
CA GLN A 34 -13.78 10.38 -1.37
C GLN A 34 -13.64 9.01 -0.71
N MET A 35 -12.43 8.59 -0.34
CA MET A 35 -12.21 7.30 0.31
C MET A 35 -12.96 7.21 1.64
N VAL A 36 -12.86 8.24 2.49
CA VAL A 36 -13.57 8.31 3.78
C VAL A 36 -15.09 8.38 3.61
N LYS A 37 -15.57 9.08 2.57
CA LYS A 37 -17.02 9.22 2.29
C LYS A 37 -17.64 7.99 1.63
N SER A 38 -16.88 7.23 0.84
CA SER A 38 -17.42 6.20 -0.07
C SER A 38 -17.12 4.76 0.35
N ILE A 39 -16.05 4.52 1.12
CA ILE A 39 -15.62 3.16 1.46
C ILE A 39 -15.95 2.86 2.92
N ARG A 40 -16.68 1.76 3.14
CA ARG A 40 -16.73 1.12 4.45
C ARG A 40 -15.33 0.65 4.80
N TYR A 41 -14.82 1.04 5.96
CA TYR A 41 -13.50 0.65 6.48
C TYR A 41 -13.25 -0.87 6.33
N SER A 42 -14.26 -1.70 6.58
CA SER A 42 -14.20 -3.15 6.39
C SER A 42 -13.87 -3.58 4.96
N SER A 43 -14.43 -2.92 3.95
CA SER A 43 -14.17 -3.20 2.54
C SER A 43 -12.76 -2.78 2.12
N PHE A 44 -12.27 -1.65 2.64
CA PHE A 44 -10.88 -1.22 2.45
C PHE A 44 -9.90 -2.27 3.01
N MET A 45 -10.11 -2.68 4.26
CA MET A 45 -9.27 -3.67 4.93
C MET A 45 -9.31 -5.02 4.22
N LEU A 46 -10.49 -5.48 3.77
CA LEU A 46 -10.60 -6.74 3.01
C LEU A 46 -9.77 -6.72 1.73
N ASN A 47 -9.81 -5.60 1.00
CA ASN A 47 -8.99 -5.46 -0.20
C ASN A 47 -7.50 -5.43 0.13
N ARG A 48 -7.11 -4.82 1.25
CA ARG A 48 -5.72 -4.86 1.71
C ARG A 48 -5.27 -6.29 2.05
N PHE A 49 -6.13 -7.08 2.68
CA PHE A 49 -5.84 -8.50 2.95
C PHE A 49 -5.68 -9.32 1.67
N ARG A 50 -6.58 -9.16 0.68
CA ARG A 50 -6.46 -9.85 -0.63
C ARG A 50 -5.17 -9.51 -1.35
N LEU A 51 -4.75 -8.25 -1.27
CA LEU A 51 -3.48 -7.82 -1.83
C LEU A 51 -2.29 -8.45 -1.11
N MET A 52 -2.32 -8.49 0.23
CA MET A 52 -1.30 -9.18 1.03
C MET A 52 -1.21 -10.67 0.67
N GLU A 53 -2.33 -11.35 0.47
CA GLU A 53 -2.36 -12.75 -0.01
C GLU A 53 -1.68 -12.90 -1.37
N ARG A 54 -1.92 -11.99 -2.31
CA ARG A 54 -1.26 -11.99 -3.63
C ARG A 54 0.24 -11.78 -3.51
N ILE A 55 0.68 -10.84 -2.68
CA ILE A 55 2.11 -10.59 -2.42
C ILE A 55 2.77 -11.84 -1.83
N MET A 56 2.15 -12.46 -0.82
CA MET A 56 2.67 -13.69 -0.20
C MET A 56 2.76 -14.84 -1.20
N LYS A 57 1.81 -14.94 -2.13
CA LYS A 57 1.86 -15.93 -3.21
C LYS A 57 3.05 -15.71 -4.15
N GLU A 58 3.31 -14.47 -4.55
CA GLU A 58 4.47 -14.14 -5.40
C GLU A 58 5.80 -14.38 -4.69
N ILE A 59 5.90 -14.01 -3.40
CA ILE A 59 7.07 -14.33 -2.56
C ILE A 59 7.32 -15.83 -2.57
N ARG A 60 6.29 -16.63 -2.26
CA ARG A 60 6.41 -18.09 -2.23
C ARG A 60 6.85 -18.68 -3.58
N LEU A 61 6.26 -18.25 -4.68
CA LEU A 61 6.64 -18.73 -6.02
C LEU A 61 8.08 -18.36 -6.36
N SER A 62 8.56 -17.19 -5.94
CA SER A 62 9.95 -16.78 -6.11
C SER A 62 10.90 -17.61 -5.22
N GLU A 63 10.52 -17.91 -3.98
CA GLU A 63 11.28 -18.78 -3.08
C GLU A 63 11.40 -20.20 -3.63
N GLU A 64 10.31 -20.76 -4.15
CA GLU A 64 10.28 -22.09 -4.77
C GLU A 64 11.19 -22.17 -6.01
N ARG A 65 11.27 -21.11 -6.82
CA ARG A 65 12.13 -21.05 -8.02
C ARG A 65 13.60 -20.85 -7.70
N THR A 66 13.91 -20.06 -6.67
CA THR A 66 15.29 -19.64 -6.38
C THR A 66 15.95 -20.44 -5.26
N GLY A 67 15.17 -21.13 -4.42
CA GLY A 67 15.65 -21.80 -3.21
C GLY A 67 16.15 -20.83 -2.13
N LYS A 68 15.91 -19.52 -2.30
CA LYS A 68 16.34 -18.46 -1.37
C LYS A 68 15.15 -17.76 -0.79
N ARG A 69 15.25 -17.32 0.47
CA ARG A 69 14.22 -16.48 1.11
C ARG A 69 14.02 -15.18 0.35
N GLN A 70 12.77 -14.76 0.23
CA GLN A 70 12.37 -13.55 -0.48
C GLN A 70 11.67 -12.58 0.47
N SER A 71 11.58 -11.32 0.07
CA SER A 71 10.85 -10.29 0.83
C SER A 71 10.18 -9.31 -0.13
N ALA A 72 9.23 -8.52 0.38
CA ALA A 72 8.65 -7.41 -0.37
C ALA A 72 9.20 -6.08 0.15
N ILE A 73 9.51 -5.17 -0.77
CA ILE A 73 9.77 -3.75 -0.48
C ILE A 73 8.63 -2.93 -1.04
N LEU A 74 8.11 -2.03 -0.21
CA LEU A 74 7.10 -1.07 -0.60
C LEU A 74 7.74 0.28 -0.94
N LEU A 75 7.57 0.72 -2.19
CA LEU A 75 7.82 2.08 -2.62
C LEU A 75 6.51 2.88 -2.54
N LEU A 76 6.51 3.88 -1.66
CA LEU A 76 5.41 4.83 -1.49
C LEU A 76 5.73 6.08 -2.31
N ASP A 77 4.99 6.26 -3.40
CA ASP A 77 5.02 7.49 -4.18
C ASP A 77 4.03 8.49 -3.56
N LEU A 78 4.61 9.48 -2.88
CA LEU A 78 3.88 10.53 -2.16
C LEU A 78 3.69 11.79 -3.02
N ASP A 79 4.05 11.77 -4.30
CA ASP A 79 3.89 12.95 -5.16
C ASP A 79 2.42 13.38 -5.28
N GLY A 80 2.17 14.67 -5.04
CA GLY A 80 0.82 15.24 -4.96
C GLY A 80 0.14 15.14 -3.58
N MET A 81 0.79 14.52 -2.59
CA MET A 81 0.29 14.50 -1.22
C MET A 81 0.43 15.89 -0.58
N TYR A 82 -0.65 16.37 0.03
CA TYR A 82 -0.66 17.60 0.80
C TYR A 82 -1.19 17.34 2.21
N PHE A 83 -0.71 18.13 3.17
CA PHE A 83 -1.27 18.13 4.51
C PHE A 83 -2.68 18.71 4.46
N HIS A 84 -3.68 17.84 4.56
CA HIS A 84 -5.05 18.29 4.74
C HIS A 84 -5.16 18.91 6.15
N THR A 85 -5.61 20.16 6.25
CA THR A 85 -5.70 20.89 7.53
C THR A 85 -6.58 20.18 8.56
N GLY A 86 -7.59 19.42 8.11
CA GLY A 86 -8.42 18.55 8.96
C GLY A 86 -7.70 17.34 9.58
N LEU A 87 -6.47 17.01 9.15
CA LEU A 87 -5.65 15.97 9.77
C LEU A 87 -4.71 16.52 10.85
N ILE A 88 -4.56 17.84 10.95
CA ILE A 88 -3.73 18.47 11.99
C ILE A 88 -4.23 18.04 13.37
N SER A 89 -5.54 18.10 13.62
CA SER A 89 -6.16 17.70 14.90
C SER A 89 -5.96 16.22 15.25
N PHE A 90 -5.75 15.36 14.24
CA PHE A 90 -5.45 13.94 14.43
C PHE A 90 -3.98 13.74 14.83
N ILE A 91 -3.06 14.49 14.22
CA ILE A 91 -1.61 14.40 14.45
C ILE A 91 -1.21 15.09 15.76
N THR A 92 -1.79 16.25 16.06
CA THR A 92 -1.45 17.04 17.25
C THR A 92 -2.10 16.51 18.53
N GLY A 93 -2.93 15.47 18.41
CA GLY A 93 -3.99 15.21 19.38
C GLY A 93 -4.95 16.39 19.46
N VAL A 94 -6.05 16.21 20.19
CA VAL A 94 -6.95 17.31 20.55
C VAL A 94 -6.18 18.25 21.49
N LEU A 95 -5.32 19.11 20.94
CA LEU A 95 -4.81 20.28 21.62
C LEU A 95 -5.98 21.26 21.71
N ARG A 96 -6.81 21.02 22.73
CA ARG A 96 -7.64 22.05 23.36
C ARG A 96 -6.66 23.04 23.98
N LEU A 97 -6.32 24.09 23.25
CA LEU A 97 -5.96 25.36 23.85
C LEU A 97 -7.26 26.07 24.26
#